data_AF-A0A7L3NGD6-F1
#
_entry.id   AF-A0A7L3NGD6-F1
#
_cell.length_a   1.000
_cell.length_b   1.000
_cell.length_c   1.000
_cell.angle_alpha   90.00
_cell.angle_beta   90.00
_cell.angle_gamma   90.00
#
_symmetry.space_group_name_H-M   'P 1'
#
loop_
_entity.id
_entity.type
_entity.pdbx_description
1 polymer ?
#
loop_
_entity_poly.entity_id
_entity_poly.type
_entity_poly.pdbx_seq_one_letter_code
_entity_poly.pdbx_strand_id
1 'polypeptide(L)' 'MEILGFLFIFGSLIAHGDAHGPESCNHEGGLCRVGNCISGEYLASYCFEPIILCCKSLSSTTTKS' A
#
# COMPACT_ATOMS: atom_id res chain seq x y z
N MET A 1 9.66 35.33 14.37
CA MET A 1 9.77 33.86 14.52
C MET A 1 8.46 33.13 14.22
N GLU A 2 7.47 33.76 13.58
CA GLU A 2 6.16 33.11 13.36
C GLU A 2 6.05 32.47 11.97
N ILE A 3 6.58 33.14 10.94
CA ILE A 3 6.55 32.68 9.53
C ILE A 3 7.26 31.32 9.34
N LEU A 4 8.34 31.06 10.08
CA LEU A 4 9.06 29.79 10.00
C LEU A 4 8.21 28.61 10.49
N GLY A 5 7.40 28.83 11.53
CA GLY A 5 6.48 27.82 12.06
C GLY A 5 5.36 27.50 11.09
N PHE A 6 4.78 28.53 10.45
CA PHE A 6 3.77 28.33 9.41
C PHE A 6 4.33 27.50 8.24
N LEU A 7 5.52 27.82 7.72
CA LEU A 7 6.14 27.05 6.63
C LEU A 7 6.38 25.58 6.99
N PHE A 8 6.72 25.29 8.25
CA PHE A 8 6.92 23.91 8.74
C PHE A 8 5.61 23.12 8.81
N ILE A 9 4.53 23.77 9.27
CA ILE A 9 3.17 23.19 9.32
C ILE A 9 2.69 22.87 7.90
N PHE A 10 2.78 23.83 6.98
CA PHE A 10 2.37 23.63 5.60
C PHE A 10 3.24 22.59 4.88
N GLY A 11 4.56 22.58 5.09
CA GLY A 11 5.45 21.56 4.51
C GLY A 11 5.09 20.14 4.96
N SER A 12 4.69 19.97 6.22
CA SER A 12 4.26 18.67 6.76
C SER A 12 2.87 18.25 6.26
N LEU A 13 1.99 19.21 5.93
CA LEU A 13 0.68 18.95 5.33
C LEU A 13 0.77 18.62 3.82
N ILE A 14 1.74 19.22 3.13
CA ILE A 14 2.02 19.00 1.70
C ILE A 14 2.90 17.76 1.49
N ALA A 15 3.63 17.32 2.53
CA ALA A 15 4.27 16.02 2.54
C ALA A 15 3.17 14.97 2.33
N HIS A 16 3.11 14.48 1.09
CA HIS A 16 2.14 13.55 0.60
C HIS A 16 1.83 12.50 1.67
N GLY A 17 0.57 12.40 2.06
CA GLY A 17 0.09 11.14 2.60
C GLY A 17 0.46 10.10 1.55
N ASP A 18 1.28 9.12 1.93
CA ASP A 18 1.68 8.02 1.05
C ASP A 18 0.47 7.12 0.84
N ALA A 19 -0.49 7.65 0.06
CA ALA A 19 -1.67 6.96 -0.41
C ALA A 19 -1.33 6.05 -1.59
N HIS A 20 -0.09 6.13 -2.07
CA HIS A 20 0.51 5.08 -2.89
C HIS A 20 0.79 3.91 -1.95
N GLY A 21 -0.25 3.11 -1.68
CA GLY A 21 -0.03 1.78 -1.14
C GLY A 21 1.04 1.07 -1.97
N PRO A 22 1.94 0.27 -1.38
CA PRO A 22 3.14 -0.22 -2.03
C PRO A 22 2.83 -0.66 -3.44
N GLU A 23 3.32 0.10 -4.42
CA GLU A 23 3.12 -0.19 -5.83
C GLU A 23 3.50 -1.64 -6.17
N SER A 24 4.40 -2.21 -5.37
CA SER A 24 4.79 -3.62 -5.36
C SER A 24 3.60 -4.58 -5.40
N CYS A 25 2.49 -4.35 -4.69
CA CYS A 25 1.42 -5.35 -4.64
C CYS A 25 0.82 -5.63 -6.02
N ASN A 26 0.45 -4.57 -6.75
CA ASN A 26 -0.20 -4.71 -8.05
C ASN A 26 0.81 -5.13 -9.14
N HIS A 27 2.04 -4.63 -9.08
CA HIS A 27 3.12 -5.02 -9.99
C HIS A 27 3.50 -6.51 -9.87
N GLU A 28 3.36 -7.10 -8.69
CA GLU A 28 3.62 -8.54 -8.47
C GLU A 28 2.37 -9.42 -8.67
N GLY A 29 1.33 -8.89 -9.33
CA GLY A 29 0.09 -9.62 -9.63
C GLY A 29 -0.82 -9.84 -8.42
N GLY A 30 -0.66 -9.06 -7.36
CA GLY A 30 -1.54 -9.04 -6.19
C GLY A 30 -2.65 -7.99 -6.32
N LEU A 31 -3.68 -8.14 -5.48
CA LEU A 31 -4.81 -7.22 -5.39
C LEU A 31 -4.92 -6.67 -3.96
N CYS A 32 -5.14 -5.36 -3.83
CA CYS A 32 -5.38 -4.73 -2.54
C CYS A 32 -6.83 -4.95 -2.09
N ARG A 33 -7.03 -5.51 -0.90
CA ARG A 33 -8.35 -5.76 -0.30
C ARG A 33 -8.43 -5.19 1.09
N VAL A 34 -9.59 -4.65 1.44
CA VAL A 34 -9.86 -4.14 2.80
C VAL A 34 -10.28 -5.30 3.70
N GLY A 35 -9.64 -5.42 4.85
CA GLY A 35 -10.09 -6.30 5.95
C GLY A 35 -9.66 -7.77 5.86
N ASN A 36 -9.89 -8.46 4.73
CA ASN A 36 -9.41 -9.85 4.57
C ASN A 36 -9.18 -10.24 3.10
N CYS A 37 -8.32 -11.24 2.88
CA CYS A 37 -8.21 -11.93 1.60
C CYS A 37 -9.37 -12.91 1.40
N ILE A 38 -9.73 -13.17 0.15
CA ILE A 38 -10.79 -14.15 -0.16
C ILE A 38 -10.23 -15.58 -0.22
N SER A 39 -11.11 -16.57 -0.18
CA SER A 39 -10.71 -17.97 -0.30
C SER A 39 -9.96 -18.22 -1.62
N GLY A 40 -8.78 -18.84 -1.56
CA GLY A 40 -7.90 -19.03 -2.71
C GLY A 40 -6.77 -17.99 -2.84
N GLU A 41 -6.77 -16.97 -1.98
CA GLU A 41 -5.70 -15.98 -1.87
C GLU A 41 -4.94 -16.11 -0.53
N TYR A 42 -3.71 -15.62 -0.48
CA TYR A 42 -2.92 -15.48 0.75
C TYR A 42 -2.49 -14.03 0.96
N LEU A 43 -2.28 -13.65 2.23
CA LEU A 43 -1.73 -12.36 2.61
C LEU A 43 -0.23 -12.31 2.28
N ALA A 44 0.16 -11.45 1.35
CA ALA A 44 1.56 -11.27 0.97
C ALA A 44 2.23 -10.07 1.66
N SER A 45 1.50 -8.96 1.82
CA SER A 45 1.96 -7.71 2.44
C SER A 45 0.75 -6.80 2.76
N TYR A 46 0.96 -5.53 3.12
CA TYR A 46 -0.09 -4.53 3.29
C TYR A 46 0.00 -3.47 2.20
N CYS A 47 -1.13 -3.17 1.53
CA CYS A 47 -1.23 -1.98 0.69
C CYS A 47 -1.41 -0.70 1.53
N PHE A 48 -1.97 -0.82 2.74
CA PHE A 48 -1.99 0.25 3.70
C PHE A 48 -2.13 -0.38 5.08
N GLU A 49 -1.06 -0.31 5.85
CA GLU A 49 -0.99 -0.98 7.12
C GLU A 49 -1.98 -0.36 8.12
N PRO A 50 -2.72 -1.15 8.92
CA PRO A 50 -2.96 -2.61 8.84
C PRO A 50 -4.26 -2.98 8.09
N ILE A 51 -4.96 -2.01 7.51
CA ILE A 51 -6.37 -2.14 7.09
C ILE A 51 -6.51 -2.71 5.67
N ILE A 52 -5.60 -2.34 4.77
CA ILE A 52 -5.62 -2.76 3.37
C ILE A 52 -4.51 -3.76 3.14
N LEU A 53 -4.91 -5.00 2.87
CA LEU A 53 -4.08 -6.17 2.70
C LEU A 53 -3.73 -6.35 1.22
N CYS A 54 -2.51 -6.75 0.93
CA CYS A 54 -2.10 -7.23 -0.38
C CYS A 54 -2.37 -8.74 -0.46
N CYS A 55 -3.35 -9.13 -1.26
CA CYS A 55 -3.76 -10.51 -1.43
C CYS A 55 -3.28 -11.06 -2.77
N LYS A 56 -2.62 -12.21 -2.76
CA LYS A 56 -2.13 -12.89 -3.97
C LYS A 56 -2.82 -14.23 -4.14
N SER A 57 -3.15 -14.57 -5.39
CA SER A 57 -3.71 -15.88 -5.73
C SER A 57 -2.69 -16.98 -5.49
N LEU A 58 -3.11 -18.08 -4.85
CA LEU A 58 -2.28 -19.27 -4.63
C LEU A 58 -1.82 -19.93 -5.94
N SER A 59 -2.54 -19.69 -7.05
CA SER A 59 -2.25 -20.24 -8.38
C SER A 59 -1.21 -19.45 -9.18
N SER A 60 -0.77 -18.27 -8.70
CA SER A 60 0.27 -17.50 -9.40
C SER A 60 1.65 -18.07 -9.10
N THR A 61 1.91 -19.30 -9.55
CA THR A 61 3.25 -19.66 -10.03
C THR A 61 3.54 -18.74 -11.21
N THR A 62 4.24 -17.64 -10.94
CA THR A 62 4.90 -16.87 -11.99
C THR A 62 5.88 -17.81 -12.69
N THR A 63 5.48 -18.33 -13.84
CA THR A 63 6.40 -18.79 -14.87
C THR A 63 7.30 -17.60 -15.20
N LYS A 64 8.50 -17.60 -14.64
CA LYS A 64 9.60 -16.79 -15.14
C LYS A 64 10.11 -17.48 -16.41
N SER A 65 9.55 -17.11 -17.57
CA SER A 65 10.15 -17.40 -18.87
C SER A 65 11.33 -16.47 -19.13
#